data_AF-A0A8T6PDM9-F1
#
_entry.id   AF-A0A8T6PDM9-F1
#
_cell.length_a   1.000
_cell.length_b   1.000
_cell.length_c   1.000
_cell.angle_alpha   90.00
_cell.angle_beta   90.00
_cell.angle_gamma   90.00
#
_symmetry.space_group_name_H-M   'P 1'
#
loop_
_entity.id
_entity.type
_entity.pdbx_description
1 polymer ?
#
loop_
_entity_poly.entity_id
_entity_poly.type
_entity_poly.pdbx_seq_one_letter_code
_entity_poly.pdbx_strand_id
1 'polypeptide(L)'
;MNRATRLNVATVGTIFGFSGMTHGFAETLQGNTPTDGMFIMAVAAGSSWSHWSEGSEGAFTLVPNFLITGILALLVGLAIIIWSVWFVQKPRGHLVFLLLFIVLFLVGGGIGQVIFFIPAWIVATRIHTPLHWWQRVLPAGLRSGLARAWPGVLTTASLLMLTAIGIAIFGYIPGVADMERVLTLTLSLVGAAWLGFLVAFVAGFARDSEIG
;
A
#
# COMPACT_ATOMS: atom_id res chain seq x y z
N MET A 1 3.41 -13.81 20.06
CA MET A 1 3.10 -13.31 18.70
C MET A 1 2.39 -11.99 18.84
N ASN A 2 2.91 -10.96 18.17
CA ASN A 2 2.44 -9.59 18.21
C ASN A 2 1.26 -9.42 17.24
N ARG A 3 0.03 -9.40 17.77
CA ARG A 3 -1.22 -9.45 16.99
C ARG A 3 -1.49 -8.13 16.29
N ALA A 4 -1.31 -7.00 16.96
CA ALA A 4 -1.53 -5.67 16.38
C ALA A 4 -0.50 -5.39 15.27
N THR A 5 0.75 -5.79 15.49
CA THR A 5 1.83 -5.76 14.51
C THR A 5 1.47 -6.57 13.26
N ARG A 6 0.96 -7.81 13.43
CA ARG A 6 0.50 -8.62 12.30
C ARG A 6 -0.64 -7.94 11.54
N LEU A 7 -1.60 -7.36 12.24
CA LEU A 7 -2.75 -6.67 11.63
C LEU A 7 -2.31 -5.45 10.82
N ASN A 8 -1.39 -4.64 11.34
CA ASN A 8 -0.80 -3.52 10.58
C ASN A 8 -0.24 -3.98 9.23
N VAL A 9 0.56 -5.06 9.24
CA VAL A 9 1.17 -5.61 8.02
C VAL A 9 0.12 -6.21 7.09
N ALA A 10 -0.85 -6.94 7.63
CA ALA A 10 -1.94 -7.54 6.85
C ALA A 10 -2.81 -6.47 6.17
N THR A 11 -3.11 -5.37 6.87
CA THR A 11 -3.90 -4.25 6.34
C THR A 11 -3.14 -3.54 5.22
N VAL A 12 -1.89 -3.14 5.45
CA VAL A 12 -1.08 -2.47 4.43
C VAL A 12 -0.85 -3.39 3.23
N GLY A 13 -0.49 -4.65 3.47
CA GLY A 13 -0.36 -5.66 2.43
C GLY A 13 -1.62 -5.81 1.60
N THR A 14 -2.79 -5.87 2.23
CA THR A 14 -4.07 -5.96 1.51
C THR A 14 -4.35 -4.72 0.66
N ILE A 15 -4.18 -3.53 1.22
CA ILE A 15 -4.45 -2.26 0.53
C ILE A 15 -3.55 -2.12 -0.70
N PHE A 16 -2.24 -2.37 -0.56
CA PHE A 16 -1.32 -2.22 -1.68
C PHE A 16 -1.35 -3.40 -2.65
N GLY A 17 -1.73 -4.60 -2.19
CA GLY A 17 -2.08 -5.70 -3.11
C GLY A 17 -3.27 -5.33 -4.00
N PHE A 18 -4.31 -4.72 -3.42
CA PHE A 18 -5.44 -4.21 -4.18
C PHE A 18 -5.04 -3.04 -5.10
N SER A 19 -4.21 -2.11 -4.63
CA SER A 19 -3.65 -1.03 -5.46
C SER A 19 -2.88 -1.58 -6.67
N GLY A 20 -2.05 -2.61 -6.48
CA GLY A 20 -1.34 -3.29 -7.57
C GLY A 20 -2.29 -3.97 -8.54
N MET A 21 -3.38 -4.56 -8.05
CA MET A 21 -4.43 -5.12 -8.90
C MET A 21 -5.16 -4.03 -9.72
N THR A 22 -5.39 -2.84 -9.16
CA THR A 22 -6.01 -1.74 -9.90
C THR A 22 -5.12 -1.21 -11.01
N HIS A 23 -3.79 -1.13 -10.77
CA HIS A 23 -2.81 -0.89 -11.82
C HIS A 23 -2.89 -1.98 -12.89
N GLY A 24 -2.86 -3.24 -12.48
CA GLY A 24 -2.90 -4.35 -13.42
C GLY A 24 -4.17 -4.44 -14.27
N PHE A 25 -5.32 -4.05 -13.71
CA PHE A 25 -6.56 -3.90 -14.46
C PHE A 25 -6.46 -2.78 -15.51
N ALA A 26 -5.97 -1.60 -15.12
CA ALA A 26 -5.82 -0.46 -16.00
C ALA A 26 -4.82 -0.75 -17.15
N GLU A 27 -3.69 -1.38 -16.85
CA GLU A 27 -2.69 -1.82 -17.83
C GLU A 27 -3.25 -2.88 -18.79
N THR A 28 -4.01 -3.85 -18.27
CA THR A 28 -4.68 -4.87 -19.10
C THR A 28 -5.63 -4.23 -20.12
N LEU A 29 -6.32 -3.15 -19.75
CA LEU A 29 -7.23 -2.42 -20.66
C LEU A 29 -6.51 -1.70 -21.80
N GLN A 30 -5.20 -1.42 -21.67
CA GLN A 30 -4.39 -0.87 -22.76
C GLN A 30 -4.05 -1.93 -23.83
N GLY A 31 -4.32 -3.21 -23.54
CA GLY A 31 -4.27 -4.31 -24.50
C GLY A 31 -2.87 -4.83 -24.80
N ASN A 32 -2.77 -5.66 -25.85
CA ASN A 32 -1.51 -6.27 -26.29
C ASN A 32 -0.66 -5.25 -27.07
N THR A 33 -0.27 -4.19 -26.39
CA THR A 33 0.50 -3.07 -26.92
C THR A 33 1.87 -3.03 -26.23
N PRO A 34 2.94 -2.69 -26.97
CA PRO A 34 4.25 -2.51 -26.37
C PRO A 34 4.24 -1.30 -25.43
N THR A 35 5.05 -1.36 -24.38
CA THR A 35 5.31 -0.19 -23.51
C THR A 35 6.37 0.70 -24.15
N ASP A 36 6.26 2.01 -24.00
CA ASP A 36 7.24 2.98 -24.53
C ASP A 36 8.51 3.12 -23.68
N GLY A 37 8.64 2.30 -22.63
CA GLY A 37 9.79 2.28 -21.73
C GLY A 37 9.51 1.48 -20.46
N MET A 38 10.43 1.56 -19.49
CA MET A 38 10.22 0.91 -18.17
C MET A 38 9.31 1.72 -17.25
N PHE A 39 9.22 3.04 -17.45
CA PHE A 39 8.25 3.89 -16.77
C PHE A 39 7.02 4.01 -17.65
N ILE A 40 5.86 3.66 -17.10
CA ILE A 40 4.58 3.64 -17.81
C ILE A 40 3.52 4.35 -16.99
N MET A 41 2.46 4.80 -17.67
CA MET A 41 1.24 5.26 -17.01
C MET A 41 0.27 4.09 -16.97
N ALA A 42 -0.08 3.62 -15.78
CA ALA A 42 -1.01 2.50 -15.63
C ALA A 42 -2.41 2.89 -16.13
N VAL A 43 -2.82 4.14 -15.87
CA VAL A 43 -4.04 4.73 -16.44
C VAL A 43 -3.66 5.51 -17.69
N ALA A 44 -4.09 5.03 -18.86
CA ALA A 44 -3.85 5.70 -20.12
C ALA A 44 -4.62 7.03 -20.22
N ALA A 45 -3.99 8.03 -20.86
CA ALA A 45 -4.63 9.29 -21.21
C ALA A 45 -5.90 9.06 -22.04
N GLY A 46 -6.98 9.77 -21.71
CA GLY A 46 -8.25 9.68 -22.44
C GLY A 46 -9.02 8.36 -22.24
N SER A 47 -8.67 7.57 -21.21
CA SER A 47 -9.44 6.39 -20.83
C SER A 47 -10.90 6.74 -20.56
N SER A 48 -11.85 6.06 -21.22
CA SER A 48 -13.29 6.37 -21.11
C SER A 48 -13.89 6.20 -19.71
N TRP A 49 -13.18 5.51 -18.82
CA TRP A 49 -13.56 5.22 -17.44
C TRP A 49 -12.83 6.11 -16.41
N SER A 50 -11.92 6.98 -16.85
CA SER A 50 -11.16 7.88 -15.98
C SER A 50 -11.27 9.32 -16.47
N HIS A 51 -11.23 10.27 -15.54
CA HIS A 51 -11.29 11.70 -15.84
C HIS A 51 -9.92 12.34 -16.11
N TRP A 52 -8.83 11.57 -15.97
CA TRP A 52 -7.49 12.07 -16.24
C TRP A 52 -7.27 12.35 -17.73
N SER A 53 -6.94 13.60 -18.06
CA SER A 53 -6.66 14.02 -19.43
C SER A 53 -5.30 13.52 -19.94
N GLU A 54 -4.28 13.50 -19.09
CA GLU A 54 -2.88 13.16 -19.45
C GLU A 54 -2.46 11.74 -19.01
N GLY A 55 -3.41 10.93 -18.54
CA GLY A 55 -3.12 9.67 -17.87
C GLY A 55 -2.68 9.87 -16.41
N SER A 56 -2.69 8.81 -15.62
CA SER A 56 -2.33 8.86 -14.20
C SER A 56 -1.64 7.58 -13.74
N GLU A 57 -1.17 7.61 -12.49
CA GLU A 57 -0.61 6.45 -11.80
C GLU A 57 0.64 5.87 -12.49
N GLY A 58 1.78 6.53 -12.27
CA GLY A 58 3.06 6.06 -12.75
C GLY A 58 3.44 4.69 -12.16
N ALA A 59 3.81 3.77 -13.03
CA ALA A 59 4.27 2.43 -12.71
C ALA A 59 5.63 2.13 -13.34
N PHE A 60 6.36 1.18 -12.74
CA PHE A 60 7.60 0.65 -13.28
C PHE A 60 7.37 -0.79 -13.73
N THR A 61 7.86 -1.15 -14.92
CA THR A 61 7.81 -2.52 -15.41
C THR A 61 9.06 -2.88 -16.20
N LEU A 62 9.53 -4.12 -16.03
CA LEU A 62 10.55 -4.73 -16.90
C LEU A 62 9.94 -5.47 -18.08
N VAL A 63 8.61 -5.60 -18.11
CA VAL A 63 7.87 -6.35 -19.12
C VAL A 63 7.43 -5.38 -20.22
N PRO A 64 7.91 -5.53 -21.47
CA PRO A 64 7.70 -4.54 -22.51
C PRO A 64 6.31 -4.67 -23.19
N ASN A 65 5.26 -4.96 -22.42
CA ASN A 65 3.90 -5.19 -22.92
C ASN A 65 2.84 -4.91 -21.84
N PHE A 66 1.85 -4.07 -22.15
CA PHE A 66 0.83 -3.67 -21.19
C PHE A 66 -0.07 -4.82 -20.72
N LEU A 67 -0.55 -5.67 -21.63
CA LEU A 67 -1.40 -6.81 -21.28
C LEU A 67 -0.70 -7.78 -20.32
N ILE A 68 0.55 -8.15 -20.62
CA ILE A 68 1.31 -9.08 -19.77
C ILE A 68 1.65 -8.42 -18.43
N THR A 69 2.10 -7.16 -18.44
CA THR A 69 2.34 -6.37 -17.23
C THR A 69 1.10 -6.38 -16.33
N GLY A 70 -0.07 -6.07 -16.91
CA GLY A 70 -1.32 -6.00 -16.18
C GLY A 70 -1.77 -7.32 -15.55
N ILE A 71 -1.65 -8.43 -16.30
CA ILE A 71 -1.95 -9.77 -15.78
C ILE A 71 -1.00 -10.13 -14.63
N LEU A 72 0.30 -9.82 -14.76
CA LEU A 72 1.28 -10.10 -13.70
C LEU A 72 0.99 -9.26 -12.45
N ALA A 73 0.72 -7.97 -12.59
CA ALA A 73 0.36 -7.10 -11.48
C ALA A 73 -0.91 -7.57 -10.75
N LEU A 74 -1.93 -8.03 -11.49
CA LEU A 74 -3.14 -8.65 -10.92
C LEU A 74 -2.81 -9.89 -10.08
N LEU A 75 -2.04 -10.83 -10.65
CA LEU A 75 -1.70 -12.09 -9.99
C LEU A 75 -0.82 -11.86 -8.76
N VAL A 76 0.18 -10.99 -8.86
CA VAL A 76 1.10 -10.69 -7.76
C VAL A 76 0.39 -9.88 -6.68
N GLY A 77 -0.46 -8.92 -7.03
CA GLY A 77 -1.30 -8.19 -6.08
C GLY A 77 -2.21 -9.11 -5.28
N LEU A 78 -2.86 -10.08 -5.96
CA LEU A 78 -3.63 -11.12 -5.28
C LEU A 78 -2.75 -11.98 -4.36
N ALA A 79 -1.58 -12.42 -4.83
CA ALA A 79 -0.63 -13.18 -4.01
C ALA A 79 -0.20 -12.41 -2.76
N ILE A 80 0.00 -11.09 -2.85
CA ILE A 80 0.29 -10.23 -1.70
C ILE A 80 -0.85 -10.23 -0.70
N ILE A 81 -2.11 -10.07 -1.14
CA ILE A 81 -3.28 -10.10 -0.24
C ILE A 81 -3.31 -11.43 0.52
N ILE A 82 -3.29 -12.54 -0.21
CA ILE A 82 -3.29 -13.90 0.32
C ILE A 82 -2.15 -14.10 1.33
N TRP A 83 -0.94 -13.68 0.96
CA TRP A 83 0.25 -13.83 1.79
C TRP A 83 0.17 -12.99 3.06
N SER A 84 -0.27 -11.75 2.95
CA SER A 84 -0.35 -10.78 4.04
C SER A 84 -1.36 -11.21 5.10
N VAL A 85 -2.50 -11.78 4.68
CA VAL A 85 -3.56 -12.22 5.59
C VAL A 85 -3.22 -13.55 6.27
N TRP A 86 -2.70 -14.53 5.53
CA TRP A 86 -2.59 -15.90 6.02
C TRP A 86 -1.18 -16.38 6.34
N PHE A 87 -0.15 -15.80 5.74
CA PHE A 87 1.20 -16.39 5.73
C PHE A 87 2.31 -15.47 6.27
N VAL A 88 2.07 -14.17 6.47
CA VAL A 88 3.11 -13.23 6.90
C VAL A 88 3.72 -13.55 8.27
N GLN A 89 2.96 -14.22 9.13
CA GLN A 89 3.40 -14.71 10.44
C GLN A 89 4.17 -16.05 10.38
N LYS A 90 4.31 -16.69 9.23
CA LYS A 90 5.07 -17.95 9.10
C LYS A 90 6.58 -17.68 9.20
N PRO A 91 7.41 -18.72 9.44
CA PRO A 91 8.86 -18.57 9.35
C PRO A 91 9.26 -17.94 8.02
N ARG A 92 10.12 -16.92 8.05
CA ARG A 92 10.51 -16.11 6.87
C ARG A 92 9.36 -15.42 6.13
N GLY A 93 8.18 -15.30 6.73
CA GLY A 93 7.00 -14.69 6.10
C GLY A 93 7.22 -13.24 5.65
N HIS A 94 8.02 -12.48 6.41
CA HIS A 94 8.46 -11.12 6.06
C HIS A 94 9.34 -11.07 4.80
N LEU A 95 10.18 -12.09 4.55
CA LEU A 95 11.03 -12.12 3.34
C LEU A 95 10.18 -12.35 2.10
N VAL A 96 9.23 -13.29 2.15
CA VAL A 96 8.32 -13.52 1.02
C VAL A 96 7.44 -12.30 0.79
N PHE A 97 6.96 -11.65 1.85
CA PHE A 97 6.23 -10.38 1.75
C PHE A 97 7.06 -9.31 1.01
N LEU A 98 8.32 -9.10 1.39
CA LEU A 98 9.22 -8.18 0.69
C LEU A 98 9.41 -8.57 -0.78
N LEU A 99 9.71 -9.84 -1.05
CA LEU A 99 9.94 -10.32 -2.42
C LEU A 99 8.70 -10.11 -3.30
N LEU A 100 7.50 -10.36 -2.78
CA LEU A 100 6.27 -10.12 -3.53
C LEU A 100 6.10 -8.64 -3.88
N PHE A 101 6.41 -7.72 -2.96
CA PHE A 101 6.37 -6.28 -3.24
C PHE A 101 7.44 -5.82 -4.23
N ILE A 102 8.64 -6.42 -4.18
CA ILE A 102 9.67 -6.18 -5.19
C ILE A 102 9.17 -6.65 -6.56
N VAL A 103 8.63 -7.87 -6.64
CA VAL A 103 8.06 -8.39 -7.89
C VAL A 103 6.94 -7.48 -8.39
N LEU A 104 6.02 -7.07 -7.51
CA LEU A 104 4.92 -6.17 -7.86
C LEU A 104 5.44 -4.85 -8.45
N PHE A 105 6.48 -4.25 -7.85
CA PHE A 105 7.13 -3.05 -8.38
C PHE A 105 7.79 -3.27 -9.75
N LEU A 106 8.34 -4.46 -10.02
CA LEU A 106 9.01 -4.78 -11.28
C LEU A 106 8.06 -5.14 -12.43
N VAL A 107 6.77 -5.36 -12.15
CA VAL A 107 5.77 -5.82 -13.12
C VAL A 107 4.56 -4.90 -13.23
N GLY A 108 4.67 -3.62 -12.85
CA GLY A 108 3.62 -2.62 -13.09
C GLY A 108 2.72 -2.27 -11.90
N GLY A 109 2.98 -2.73 -10.68
CA GLY A 109 2.09 -2.45 -9.55
C GLY A 109 2.14 -1.04 -8.94
N GLY A 110 2.65 -0.05 -9.68
CA GLY A 110 2.76 1.34 -9.27
C GLY A 110 4.05 1.70 -8.51
N ILE A 111 4.53 2.93 -8.68
CA ILE A 111 5.74 3.44 -8.03
C ILE A 111 5.45 3.89 -6.59
N GLY A 112 4.23 4.39 -6.33
CA GLY A 112 3.84 4.93 -5.02
C GLY A 112 3.98 3.93 -3.88
N GLN A 113 3.86 2.61 -4.14
CA GLN A 113 3.95 1.58 -3.09
C GLN A 113 5.32 1.49 -2.41
N VAL A 114 6.40 1.97 -3.04
CA VAL A 114 7.78 1.80 -2.55
C VAL A 114 7.98 2.37 -1.15
N ILE A 115 7.42 3.54 -0.89
CA ILE A 115 7.54 4.22 0.41
C ILE A 115 6.69 3.55 1.51
N PHE A 116 5.74 2.67 1.15
CA PHE A 116 4.86 1.97 2.09
C PHE A 116 5.36 0.58 2.44
N PHE A 117 5.82 -0.20 1.44
CA PHE A 117 6.20 -1.58 1.70
C PHE A 117 7.48 -1.70 2.51
N ILE A 118 8.41 -0.75 2.42
CA ILE A 118 9.67 -0.79 3.19
C ILE A 118 9.37 -0.71 4.71
N PRO A 119 8.65 0.31 5.23
CA PRO A 119 8.20 0.32 6.61
C PRO A 119 7.37 -0.91 7.00
N ALA A 120 6.42 -1.32 6.16
CA ALA A 120 5.57 -2.48 6.45
C ALA A 120 6.37 -3.78 6.58
N TRP A 121 7.39 -3.98 5.74
CA TRP A 121 8.31 -5.09 5.82
C TRP A 121 9.13 -5.06 7.11
N ILE A 122 9.67 -3.89 7.49
CA ILE A 122 10.39 -3.73 8.76
C ILE A 122 9.48 -4.14 9.92
N VAL A 123 8.22 -3.70 9.92
CA VAL A 123 7.22 -4.09 10.93
C VAL A 123 6.96 -5.61 10.90
N ALA A 124 6.90 -6.23 9.72
CA ALA A 124 6.71 -7.67 9.56
C ALA A 124 7.83 -8.50 10.20
N THR A 125 9.09 -8.00 10.22
CA THR A 125 10.19 -8.68 10.93
C THR A 125 9.96 -8.79 12.43
N ARG A 126 9.08 -7.95 12.99
CA ARG A 126 8.83 -7.83 14.44
C ARG A 126 7.65 -8.65 14.95
N ILE A 127 6.96 -9.43 14.11
CA ILE A 127 5.75 -10.18 14.48
C ILE A 127 6.00 -11.20 15.60
N HIS A 128 7.18 -11.82 15.64
CA HIS A 128 7.54 -12.84 16.65
C HIS A 128 8.66 -12.41 17.59
N THR A 129 9.13 -11.16 17.49
CA THR A 129 10.21 -10.68 18.35
C THR A 129 9.67 -10.04 19.63
N PRO A 130 10.34 -10.22 20.77
CA PRO A 130 9.99 -9.49 21.98
C PRO A 130 10.20 -7.98 21.81
N LEU A 131 9.27 -7.18 22.34
CA LEU A 131 9.25 -5.72 22.18
C LEU A 131 9.83 -4.98 23.40
N HIS A 132 10.75 -5.59 24.14
CA HIS A 132 11.33 -5.03 25.38
C HIS A 132 11.93 -3.62 25.23
N TRP A 133 12.47 -3.30 24.05
CA TRP A 133 13.00 -1.96 23.78
C TRP A 133 11.89 -0.89 23.81
N TRP A 134 10.73 -1.18 23.22
CA TRP A 134 9.59 -0.26 23.21
C TRP A 134 9.00 -0.04 24.60
N GLN A 135 9.05 -1.07 25.47
CA GLN A 135 8.66 -0.94 26.87
C GLN A 135 9.59 0.01 27.66
N ARG A 136 10.85 0.16 27.23
CA ARG A 136 11.82 1.07 27.88
C ARG A 136 11.77 2.49 27.34
N VAL A 137 11.50 2.66 26.04
CA VAL A 137 11.54 3.97 25.38
C VAL A 137 10.23 4.75 25.57
N LEU A 138 9.08 4.07 25.64
CA LEU A 138 7.78 4.74 25.77
C LEU A 138 7.35 4.85 27.25
N PRO A 139 7.10 6.06 27.78
CA PRO A 139 6.50 6.24 29.10
C PRO A 139 5.15 5.52 29.19
N ALA A 140 4.82 4.96 30.36
CA ALA A 140 3.63 4.13 30.55
C ALA A 140 2.32 4.82 30.13
N GLY A 141 2.15 6.11 30.45
CA GLY A 141 0.96 6.89 30.07
C GLY A 141 0.84 7.08 28.55
N LEU A 142 1.94 7.38 27.86
CA LEU A 142 1.97 7.52 26.41
C LEU A 142 1.71 6.18 25.71
N ARG A 143 2.30 5.10 26.22
CA ARG A 143 2.09 3.74 25.72
C ARG A 143 0.61 3.32 25.76
N SER A 144 -0.05 3.56 26.89
CA SER A 144 -1.48 3.25 27.05
C SER A 144 -2.38 4.12 26.17
N GLY A 145 -2.02 5.39 25.98
CA GLY A 145 -2.71 6.27 25.04
C GLY A 145 -2.62 5.77 23.60
N LEU A 146 -1.40 5.44 23.16
CA LEU A 146 -1.14 4.90 21.82
C LEU A 146 -1.82 3.55 21.59
N ALA A 147 -1.75 2.63 22.55
CA ALA A 147 -2.38 1.32 22.46
C ALA A 147 -3.91 1.39 22.29
N ARG A 148 -4.54 2.35 22.97
CA ARG A 148 -5.98 2.64 22.83
C ARG A 148 -6.32 3.31 21.50
N ALA A 149 -5.49 4.25 21.04
CA ALA A 149 -5.71 4.96 19.78
C ALA A 149 -5.47 4.09 18.54
N TRP A 150 -4.65 3.03 18.66
CA TRP A 150 -4.20 2.19 17.53
C TRP A 150 -5.30 1.78 16.53
N PRO A 151 -6.46 1.20 16.93
CA PRO A 151 -7.47 0.79 15.98
C PRO A 151 -8.01 1.97 15.18
N GLY A 152 -8.22 3.11 15.84
CA GLY A 152 -8.70 4.34 15.21
C GLY A 152 -7.70 4.86 14.19
N VAL A 153 -6.43 4.98 14.58
CA VAL A 153 -5.36 5.45 13.69
C VAL A 153 -5.20 4.55 12.46
N LEU A 154 -5.15 3.23 12.64
CA LEU A 154 -5.05 2.28 11.53
C LEU A 154 -6.26 2.38 10.60
N THR A 155 -7.47 2.48 11.16
CA THR A 155 -8.71 2.59 10.38
C THR A 155 -8.73 3.89 9.58
N THR A 156 -8.44 5.03 10.21
CA THR A 156 -8.38 6.34 9.53
C THR A 156 -7.33 6.35 8.44
N ALA A 157 -6.11 5.87 8.70
CA ALA A 157 -5.05 5.81 7.68
C ALA A 157 -5.45 4.92 6.49
N SER A 158 -6.12 3.78 6.77
CA SER A 158 -6.63 2.88 5.74
C SER A 158 -7.71 3.52 4.88
N LEU A 159 -8.67 4.22 5.50
CA LEU A 159 -9.73 4.93 4.78
C LEU A 159 -9.15 6.05 3.91
N LEU A 160 -8.24 6.85 4.45
CA LEU A 160 -7.54 7.90 3.69
C LEU A 160 -6.82 7.31 2.47
N MET A 161 -6.12 6.19 2.65
CA MET A 161 -5.42 5.52 1.54
C MET A 161 -6.39 4.97 0.49
N LEU A 162 -7.46 4.28 0.90
CA LEU A 162 -8.45 3.74 -0.02
C LEU A 162 -9.17 4.85 -0.80
N THR A 163 -9.46 5.97 -0.15
CA THR A 163 -9.99 7.16 -0.83
C THR A 163 -8.98 7.72 -1.83
N ALA A 164 -7.71 7.81 -1.46
CA ALA A 164 -6.66 8.29 -2.36
C ALA A 164 -6.51 7.39 -3.59
N ILE A 165 -6.47 6.06 -3.41
CA ILE A 165 -6.43 5.08 -4.50
C ILE A 165 -7.65 5.23 -5.42
N GLY A 166 -8.85 5.40 -4.85
CA GLY A 166 -10.06 5.64 -5.65
C GLY A 166 -9.95 6.89 -6.53
N ILE A 167 -9.49 8.01 -5.97
CA ILE A 167 -9.32 9.25 -6.72
C ILE A 167 -8.19 9.11 -7.77
N ALA A 168 -7.08 8.48 -7.41
CA ALA A 168 -5.97 8.21 -8.32
C ALA A 168 -6.39 7.44 -9.58
N ILE A 169 -7.29 6.47 -9.46
CA ILE A 169 -7.80 5.66 -10.57
C ILE A 169 -8.80 6.47 -11.41
N PHE A 170 -9.79 7.07 -10.77
CA PHE A 170 -10.91 7.70 -11.48
C PHE A 170 -10.66 9.16 -11.89
N GLY A 171 -9.70 9.84 -11.27
CA GLY A 171 -9.40 11.25 -11.52
C GLY A 171 -10.52 12.20 -11.13
N TYR A 172 -11.37 11.80 -10.17
CA TYR A 172 -12.60 12.52 -9.87
C TYR A 172 -12.75 12.88 -8.39
N ILE A 173 -13.04 14.15 -8.12
CA ILE A 173 -13.48 14.66 -6.83
C ILE A 173 -14.71 15.54 -7.08
N PRO A 174 -15.86 15.28 -6.42
CA PRO A 174 -17.06 16.11 -6.59
C PRO A 174 -16.78 17.60 -6.34
N GLY A 175 -17.17 18.43 -7.31
CA GLY A 175 -17.00 19.89 -7.23
C GLY A 175 -15.59 20.40 -7.51
N VAL A 176 -14.64 19.55 -7.91
CA VAL A 176 -13.30 19.95 -8.33
C VAL A 176 -13.10 19.60 -9.80
N ALA A 177 -13.07 20.62 -10.67
CA ALA A 177 -12.86 20.43 -12.11
C ALA A 177 -11.38 20.49 -12.53
N ASP A 178 -10.54 21.08 -11.69
CA ASP A 178 -9.11 21.29 -11.95
C ASP A 178 -8.30 20.03 -11.59
N MET A 179 -7.66 19.43 -12.60
CA MET A 179 -6.88 18.19 -12.48
C MET A 179 -5.64 18.35 -11.62
N GLU A 180 -4.99 19.53 -11.62
CA GLU A 180 -3.84 19.77 -10.74
C GLU A 180 -4.28 19.77 -9.27
N ARG A 181 -5.47 20.31 -9.00
CA ARG A 181 -6.06 20.30 -7.67
C ARG A 181 -6.49 18.90 -7.25
N VAL A 182 -7.04 18.09 -8.16
CA VAL A 182 -7.34 16.66 -7.90
C VAL A 182 -6.06 15.91 -7.56
N LEU A 183 -4.98 16.09 -8.32
CA LEU A 183 -3.68 15.46 -8.06
C LEU A 183 -3.13 15.89 -6.70
N THR A 184 -3.12 17.19 -6.41
CA THR A 184 -2.61 17.74 -5.14
C THR A 184 -3.37 17.19 -3.93
N LEU A 185 -4.70 17.12 -4.02
CA LEU A 185 -5.54 16.55 -2.97
C LEU A 185 -5.28 15.05 -2.79
N THR A 186 -5.16 14.30 -3.89
CA THR A 186 -4.82 12.88 -3.87
C THR A 186 -3.47 12.64 -3.17
N LEU A 187 -2.43 13.37 -3.59
CA LEU A 187 -1.09 13.26 -2.98
C LEU A 187 -1.09 13.67 -1.50
N SER A 188 -1.90 14.67 -1.12
CA SER A 188 -2.08 15.06 0.27
C SER A 188 -2.72 13.95 1.10
N LEU A 189 -3.72 13.25 0.55
CA LEU A 189 -4.34 12.09 1.20
C LEU A 189 -3.36 10.92 1.32
N VAL A 190 -2.56 10.64 0.27
CA VAL A 190 -1.50 9.62 0.30
C VAL A 190 -0.48 9.95 1.40
N GLY A 191 -0.02 11.20 1.47
CA GLY A 191 0.93 11.66 2.50
C GLY A 191 0.37 11.57 3.91
N ALA A 192 -0.87 12.00 4.13
CA ALA A 192 -1.55 11.89 5.42
C ALA A 192 -1.73 10.42 5.85
N ALA A 193 -2.14 9.55 4.93
CA ALA A 193 -2.28 8.13 5.17
C ALA A 193 -0.92 7.47 5.48
N TRP A 194 0.15 7.84 4.78
CA TRP A 194 1.51 7.36 5.05
C TRP A 194 1.96 7.68 6.47
N LEU A 195 1.82 8.95 6.89
CA LEU A 195 2.11 9.35 8.27
C LEU A 195 1.22 8.59 9.27
N GLY A 196 -0.07 8.43 8.95
CA GLY A 196 -1.02 7.66 9.73
C GLY A 196 -0.59 6.20 9.91
N PHE A 197 -0.10 5.53 8.86
CA PHE A 197 0.42 4.17 8.95
C PHE A 197 1.67 4.08 9.82
N LEU A 198 2.60 5.04 9.72
CA LEU A 198 3.78 5.08 10.61
C LEU A 198 3.37 5.20 12.08
N VAL A 199 2.39 6.06 12.39
CA VAL A 199 1.83 6.16 13.75
C VAL A 199 1.13 4.86 14.15
N ALA A 200 0.36 4.24 13.25
CA ALA A 200 -0.30 2.95 13.50
C ALA A 200 0.71 1.82 13.78
N PHE A 201 1.88 1.84 13.15
CA PHE A 201 2.95 0.88 13.41
C PHE A 201 3.50 1.01 14.83
N VAL A 202 3.85 2.23 15.24
CA VAL A 202 4.32 2.51 16.61
C VAL A 202 3.23 2.19 17.65
N ALA A 203 1.99 2.59 17.38
CA ALA A 203 0.86 2.32 18.26
C ALA A 203 0.54 0.81 18.35
N GLY A 204 0.76 0.05 17.27
CA GLY A 204 0.65 -1.40 17.25
C GLY A 204 1.68 -2.08 18.15
N PHE A 205 2.94 -1.61 18.11
CA PHE A 205 3.97 -2.09 19.05
C PHE A 205 3.62 -1.78 20.50
N ALA A 206 3.11 -0.57 20.77
CA ALA A 206 2.65 -0.20 22.11
C ALA A 206 1.55 -1.15 22.59
N ARG A 207 0.55 -1.44 21.74
CA ARG A 207 -0.54 -2.35 22.06
C ARG A 207 -0.07 -3.78 22.33
N ASP A 208 0.80 -4.32 21.49
CA ASP A 208 1.32 -5.67 21.69
C ASP A 208 2.20 -5.77 22.96
N SER A 209 2.84 -4.68 23.37
CA SER A 209 3.68 -4.65 24.58
C SER A 209 2.91 -4.53 25.91
N GLU A 210 1.61 -4.22 25.87
CA GLU A 210 0.73 -4.18 27.06
C GLU A 210 -0.04 -5.49 27.28
N ILE A 211 -0.24 -6.28 26.22
CA ILE A 211 -1.01 -7.53 26.25
C ILE A 211 -0.08 -8.76 26.47
N GLY A 212 1.22 -8.62 26.22
CA GLY A 212 2.23 -9.65 26.46
C GLY A 212 2.90 -9.52 27.81
#